data_AF-A0A8T3PVZ6-F1
#
_entry.id   AF-A0A8T3PVZ6-F1
#
_cell.length_a   1.000
_cell.length_b   1.000
_cell.length_c   1.000
_cell.angle_alpha   90.00
_cell.angle_beta   90.00
_cell.angle_gamma   90.00
#
_symmetry.space_group_name_H-M   'P 1'
#
loop_
_entity.id
_entity.type
_entity.pdbx_description
1 polymer ?
#
loop_
_entity_poly.entity_id
_entity_poly.type
_entity_poly.pdbx_seq_one_letter_code
_entity_poly.pdbx_strand_id
1 'polypeptide(L)'
;MPPALCLDEAAVPLGDPLAGLPEPVLADFPNGVCPNGTVVTPASTSGCQLKRGPDCPADPADSSVDICTLRPGVYYGGWKVESKVRLFLEPGMYILAGGGISLSGTSASIEGVTSPTVAEARLMIFSTDGPGCPSIGAQCQGEIRFQSSQAFKARALNAATCGVVSPQACPWKGILLWQDGSASGASLSVHLGGQSSSILAGTIYAPKAQVEVSGGAAGTGCSGTTTASCLAIQIISYRWKITGNGQVDMPYDPSELYQLPSRGLVD
;
A
#
# COMPACT_ATOMS: atom_id res chain seq x y z
N MET A 1 -35.67 -10.48 32.91
CA MET A 1 -34.83 -9.45 32.27
C MET A 1 -34.99 -9.65 30.77
N PRO A 2 -35.68 -8.76 30.03
CA PRO A 2 -35.74 -8.89 28.58
C PRO A 2 -34.35 -8.62 27.99
N PRO A 3 -33.93 -9.34 26.93
CA PRO A 3 -32.66 -9.09 26.28
C PRO A 3 -32.67 -7.67 25.71
N ALA A 4 -31.58 -6.93 25.94
CA ALA A 4 -31.39 -5.62 25.37
C ALA A 4 -31.50 -5.73 23.84
N LEU A 5 -32.52 -5.09 23.27
CA LEU A 5 -32.62 -4.86 21.85
C LEU A 5 -31.43 -3.99 21.47
N CYS A 6 -30.41 -4.59 20.86
CA CYS A 6 -29.41 -3.83 20.15
C CYS A 6 -30.15 -3.00 19.11
N LEU A 7 -29.85 -1.70 19.06
CA LEU A 7 -30.30 -0.83 17.98
C LEU A 7 -29.70 -1.40 16.68
N ASP A 8 -30.48 -2.19 15.93
CA ASP A 8 -30.18 -2.45 14.53
C ASP A 8 -31.01 -1.45 13.72
N GLU A 9 -30.39 -0.74 12.78
CA GLU A 9 -31.09 0.25 11.96
C GLU A 9 -31.94 -0.42 10.86
N ALA A 10 -32.29 -1.71 11.01
CA ALA A 10 -32.76 -2.57 9.93
C ALA A 10 -31.89 -2.48 8.66
N ALA A 11 -30.63 -2.04 8.80
CA ALA A 11 -29.70 -1.93 7.71
C ALA A 11 -29.38 -3.35 7.22
N VAL A 12 -29.75 -3.63 5.96
CA VAL A 12 -29.38 -4.90 5.32
C VAL A 12 -27.85 -4.99 5.38
N PRO A 13 -27.28 -6.12 5.85
CA PRO A 13 -25.85 -6.33 5.78
C PRO A 13 -25.39 -6.12 4.34
N LEU A 14 -24.65 -5.05 4.10
CA LEU A 14 -23.98 -4.86 2.84
C LEU A 14 -22.83 -5.86 2.82
N GLY A 15 -22.86 -6.77 1.85
CA GLY A 15 -21.73 -7.64 1.57
C GLY A 15 -20.49 -6.81 1.27
N ASP A 16 -19.32 -7.44 1.37
CA ASP A 16 -18.06 -6.80 1.03
C ASP A 16 -18.15 -6.21 -0.39
N PRO A 17 -18.06 -4.88 -0.53
CA PRO A 17 -18.34 -4.23 -1.80
C PRO A 17 -17.27 -4.50 -2.86
N LEU A 18 -16.10 -5.02 -2.47
CA LEU A 18 -15.02 -5.40 -3.38
C LEU A 18 -14.81 -6.92 -3.47
N ALA A 19 -15.64 -7.76 -2.83
CA ALA A 19 -15.51 -9.21 -2.92
C ALA A 19 -15.67 -9.78 -4.34
N GLY A 20 -16.29 -9.02 -5.25
CA GLY A 20 -16.41 -9.39 -6.67
C GLY A 20 -15.23 -8.93 -7.55
N LEU A 21 -14.28 -8.16 -7.01
CA LEU A 21 -13.10 -7.75 -7.77
C LEU A 21 -12.15 -8.94 -7.87
N PRO A 22 -11.73 -9.35 -9.08
CA PRO A 22 -10.86 -10.52 -9.23
C PRO A 22 -9.52 -10.29 -8.54
N GLU A 23 -8.88 -11.38 -8.11
CA GLU A 23 -7.48 -11.36 -7.69
C GLU A 23 -6.57 -11.26 -8.93
N PRO A 24 -5.40 -10.58 -8.83
CA PRO A 24 -4.46 -10.50 -9.93
C PRO A 24 -3.84 -11.88 -10.19
N VAL A 25 -3.84 -12.29 -11.46
CA VAL A 25 -3.15 -13.50 -11.88
C VAL A 25 -1.65 -13.21 -11.86
N LEU A 26 -0.92 -13.75 -10.87
CA LEU A 26 0.49 -13.43 -10.64
C LEU A 26 1.38 -13.62 -11.89
N ALA A 27 1.05 -14.59 -12.74
CA ALA A 27 1.79 -14.88 -13.97
C ALA A 27 1.69 -13.78 -15.05
N ASP A 28 0.69 -12.89 -14.97
CA ASP A 28 0.50 -11.79 -15.91
C ASP A 28 1.39 -10.56 -15.59
N PHE A 29 2.07 -10.62 -14.45
CA PHE A 29 2.96 -9.57 -13.96
C PHE A 29 4.42 -10.07 -14.00
N PRO A 30 5.38 -9.19 -14.32
CA PRO A 30 6.78 -9.56 -14.29
C PRO A 30 7.21 -9.89 -12.85
N ASN A 31 8.16 -10.82 -12.73
CA ASN A 31 8.84 -11.04 -11.46
C ASN A 31 9.54 -9.75 -11.00
N GLY A 32 9.41 -9.45 -9.71
CA GLY A 32 10.11 -8.35 -9.09
C GLY A 32 11.63 -8.54 -9.16
N VAL A 33 12.35 -7.42 -9.20
CA VAL A 33 13.81 -7.41 -9.16
C VAL A 33 14.22 -6.60 -7.93
N CYS A 34 15.01 -7.20 -7.05
CA CYS A 34 15.60 -6.51 -5.91
C CYS A 34 16.74 -5.57 -6.39
N PRO A 35 17.15 -4.56 -5.62
CA PRO A 35 18.15 -3.59 -6.06
C PRO A 35 19.49 -4.21 -6.47
N ASN A 36 19.85 -5.35 -5.87
CA ASN A 36 21.04 -6.13 -6.20
C ASN A 36 20.93 -6.93 -7.52
N GLY A 37 19.87 -6.72 -8.31
CA GLY A 37 19.60 -7.44 -9.57
C GLY A 37 19.01 -8.83 -9.40
N THR A 38 18.78 -9.30 -8.17
CA THR A 38 18.18 -10.62 -7.94
C THR A 38 16.70 -10.59 -8.34
N VAL A 39 16.34 -11.48 -9.26
CA VAL A 39 14.93 -11.72 -9.64
C VAL A 39 14.28 -12.59 -8.57
N VAL A 40 13.18 -12.13 -7.99
CA VAL A 40 12.37 -12.94 -7.06
C VAL A 40 11.33 -13.73 -7.83
N THR A 41 11.26 -15.04 -7.58
CA THR A 41 10.46 -15.99 -8.36
C THR A 41 9.50 -16.76 -7.45
N PRO A 42 8.52 -17.51 -8.00
CA PRO A 42 7.68 -18.43 -7.24
C PRO A 42 8.44 -19.41 -6.32
N ALA A 43 9.71 -19.69 -6.60
CA ALA A 43 10.54 -20.59 -5.77
C ALA A 43 11.34 -19.84 -4.69
N SER A 44 11.32 -18.51 -4.67
CA SER A 44 12.09 -17.70 -3.72
C SER A 44 11.58 -17.91 -2.28
N THR A 45 12.50 -18.30 -1.39
CA THR A 45 12.22 -18.50 0.04
C THR A 45 12.50 -17.27 0.91
N SER A 46 12.94 -16.17 0.28
CA SER A 46 13.23 -14.90 0.95
C SER A 46 12.89 -13.74 0.03
N GLY A 47 12.45 -12.63 0.63
CA GLY A 47 12.12 -11.38 -0.06
C GLY A 47 13.32 -10.46 -0.26
N CYS A 48 13.05 -9.27 -0.81
CA CYS A 48 14.09 -8.28 -1.04
C CYS A 48 14.55 -7.64 0.27
N GLN A 49 15.86 -7.73 0.52
CA GLN A 49 16.53 -6.98 1.58
C GLN A 49 17.03 -5.65 1.01
N LEU A 50 16.45 -4.56 1.50
CA LEU A 50 16.71 -3.20 1.04
C LEU A 50 17.57 -2.53 2.11
N LYS A 51 18.88 -2.48 1.86
CA LYS A 51 19.90 -2.01 2.81
C LYS A 51 20.89 -1.08 2.13
N ARG A 52 21.61 -0.32 2.94
CA ARG A 52 22.73 0.51 2.46
C ARG A 52 23.79 -0.33 1.75
N GLY A 53 24.34 0.18 0.66
CA GLY A 53 25.33 -0.55 -0.12
C GLY A 53 25.39 -0.14 -1.59
N PRO A 54 26.26 -0.79 -2.39
CA PRO A 54 26.49 -0.42 -3.79
C PRO A 54 25.23 -0.58 -4.67
N ASP A 55 24.30 -1.45 -4.26
CA ASP A 55 23.04 -1.71 -4.97
C ASP A 55 22.00 -0.59 -4.78
N CYS A 56 22.22 0.30 -3.81
CA CYS A 56 21.38 1.46 -3.54
C CYS A 56 22.28 2.70 -3.46
N PRO A 57 22.39 3.52 -4.51
CA PRO A 57 23.29 4.68 -4.51
C PRO A 57 22.98 5.66 -3.38
N ALA A 58 24.01 6.35 -2.86
CA ALA A 58 23.84 7.39 -1.85
C ALA A 58 22.89 8.51 -2.35
N ASP A 59 22.04 9.02 -1.47
CA ASP A 59 21.19 10.16 -1.76
C ASP A 59 22.05 11.42 -1.99
N PRO A 60 21.92 12.12 -3.14
CA PRO A 60 22.66 13.34 -3.41
C PRO A 60 22.37 14.47 -2.40
N ALA A 61 21.21 14.46 -1.74
CA ALA A 61 20.84 15.45 -0.73
C ALA A 61 21.31 15.07 0.70
N ASP A 62 21.51 13.78 0.98
CA ASP A 62 21.96 13.28 2.27
C ASP A 62 22.72 11.96 2.11
N SER A 63 24.05 12.03 2.03
CA SER A 63 24.92 10.85 1.87
C SER A 63 24.88 9.85 3.04
N SER A 64 24.18 10.19 4.14
CA SER A 64 23.92 9.25 5.23
C SER A 64 22.79 8.27 4.91
N VAL A 65 22.01 8.53 3.86
CA VAL A 65 20.89 7.72 3.37
C VAL A 65 21.21 7.20 1.96
N ASP A 66 20.83 5.95 1.69
CA ASP A 66 20.95 5.33 0.37
C ASP A 66 19.57 5.20 -0.28
N ILE A 67 19.49 5.39 -1.60
CA ILE A 67 18.26 5.32 -2.39
C ILE A 67 18.19 3.96 -3.09
N CYS A 68 17.20 3.14 -2.75
CA CYS A 68 16.89 1.91 -3.47
C CYS A 68 15.71 2.18 -4.40
N THR A 69 15.80 1.87 -5.70
CA THR A 69 14.66 1.99 -6.62
C THR A 69 14.09 0.61 -6.94
N LEU A 70 12.77 0.46 -6.88
CA LEU A 70 12.05 -0.75 -7.26
C LEU A 70 11.10 -0.49 -8.42
N ARG A 71 10.94 -1.50 -9.26
CA ARG A 71 10.01 -1.49 -10.40
C ARG A 71 8.75 -2.28 -10.09
N PRO A 72 7.61 -1.96 -10.71
CA PRO A 72 6.40 -2.77 -10.61
C PRO A 72 6.66 -4.25 -10.93
N GLY A 73 5.99 -5.15 -10.21
CA GLY A 73 6.16 -6.60 -10.37
C GLY A 73 5.76 -7.41 -9.14
N VAL A 74 5.97 -8.72 -9.22
CA VAL A 74 5.64 -9.69 -8.16
C VAL A 74 6.86 -9.94 -7.27
N TYR A 75 6.76 -9.55 -6.01
CA TYR A 75 7.77 -9.71 -4.99
C TYR A 75 7.41 -10.85 -4.04
N TYR A 76 7.99 -12.02 -4.30
CA TYR A 76 7.86 -13.18 -3.42
C TYR A 76 8.69 -13.01 -2.15
N GLY A 77 8.09 -13.22 -0.99
CA GLY A 77 8.77 -13.07 0.30
C GLY A 77 8.83 -11.64 0.85
N GLY A 78 8.20 -10.67 0.17
CA GLY A 78 8.00 -9.31 0.66
C GLY A 78 9.25 -8.44 0.65
N TRP A 79 9.18 -7.34 1.39
CA TRP A 79 10.26 -6.35 1.51
C TRP A 79 10.69 -6.16 2.95
N LYS A 80 12.00 -6.16 3.16
CA LYS A 80 12.62 -5.75 4.41
C LYS A 80 13.47 -4.51 4.17
N VAL A 81 12.99 -3.36 4.62
CA VAL A 81 13.68 -2.07 4.51
C VAL A 81 14.44 -1.81 5.81
N GLU A 82 15.77 -1.72 5.69
CA GLU A 82 16.66 -1.44 6.80
C GLU A 82 16.80 0.09 7.06
N SER A 83 17.54 0.45 8.10
CA SER A 83 17.76 1.85 8.48
C SER A 83 18.49 2.62 7.38
N LYS A 84 18.21 3.93 7.29
CA LYS A 84 18.89 4.86 6.36
C LYS A 84 18.77 4.45 4.88
N VAL A 85 17.61 3.90 4.51
CA VAL A 85 17.26 3.58 3.13
C VAL A 85 15.99 4.35 2.75
N ARG A 86 16.03 5.06 1.63
CA ARG A 86 14.85 5.63 0.98
C ARG A 86 14.49 4.77 -0.22
N LEU A 87 13.31 4.19 -0.19
CA LEU A 87 12.79 3.37 -1.28
C LEU A 87 12.02 4.24 -2.26
N PHE A 88 12.44 4.21 -3.51
CA PHE A 88 11.76 4.85 -4.64
C PHE A 88 10.98 3.81 -5.42
N LEU A 89 9.67 4.02 -5.51
CA LEU A 89 8.77 3.15 -6.28
C LEU A 89 8.45 3.84 -7.61
N GLU A 90 8.85 3.22 -8.72
CA GLU A 90 8.36 3.60 -10.04
C GLU A 90 6.82 3.40 -10.14
N PRO A 91 6.10 4.16 -10.99
CA PRO A 91 4.66 4.02 -11.11
C PRO A 91 4.22 2.62 -11.58
N GLY A 92 3.20 2.04 -10.93
CA GLY A 92 2.63 0.74 -11.32
C GLY A 92 2.15 -0.12 -10.14
N MET A 93 1.93 -1.40 -10.41
CA MET A 93 1.43 -2.36 -9.42
C MET A 93 2.56 -3.20 -8.83
N TYR A 94 2.60 -3.24 -7.50
CA TYR A 94 3.54 -4.03 -6.70
C TYR A 94 2.77 -5.13 -5.99
N ILE A 95 3.03 -6.38 -6.34
CA ILE A 95 2.35 -7.52 -5.74
C ILE A 95 3.29 -8.19 -4.75
N LEU A 96 2.96 -8.17 -3.47
CA LEU A 96 3.67 -8.86 -2.40
C LEU A 96 3.06 -10.25 -2.23
N ALA A 97 3.67 -11.24 -2.88
CA ALA A 97 3.29 -12.64 -2.77
C ALA A 97 4.01 -13.26 -1.57
N GLY A 98 3.52 -12.91 -0.37
CA GLY A 98 4.05 -13.29 0.92
C GLY A 98 5.02 -12.29 1.57
N GLY A 99 5.33 -12.49 2.85
CA GLY A 99 6.35 -11.77 3.63
C GLY A 99 6.02 -10.32 4.02
N GLY A 100 5.14 -9.65 3.28
CA GLY A 100 4.64 -8.31 3.60
C GLY A 100 5.67 -7.20 3.41
N ILE A 101 5.51 -6.11 4.15
CA ILE A 101 6.47 -4.99 4.18
C ILE A 101 6.88 -4.76 5.64
N SER A 102 8.18 -4.82 5.90
CA SER A 102 8.77 -4.43 7.18
C SER A 102 9.69 -3.23 7.00
N LEU A 103 9.27 -2.06 7.45
CA LEU A 103 10.15 -0.90 7.65
C LEU A 103 10.50 -0.82 9.12
N SER A 104 11.72 -1.24 9.45
CA SER A 104 12.22 -1.21 10.82
C SER A 104 13.60 -0.53 10.84
N GLY A 105 13.61 0.79 11.02
CA GLY A 105 14.86 1.54 11.07
C GLY A 105 14.71 3.06 11.19
N THR A 106 15.68 3.70 11.83
CA THR A 106 15.77 5.16 11.88
C THR A 106 16.04 5.66 10.46
N SER A 107 15.21 6.61 10.00
CA SER A 107 15.32 7.23 8.66
C SER A 107 15.05 6.31 7.46
N ALA A 108 14.32 5.20 7.62
CA ALA A 108 13.75 4.47 6.48
C ALA A 108 12.59 5.28 5.87
N SER A 109 12.41 5.30 4.55
CA SER A 109 11.24 5.94 3.90
C SER A 109 10.81 5.18 2.64
N ILE A 110 9.55 5.35 2.25
CA ILE A 110 9.04 4.93 0.94
C ILE A 110 8.44 6.14 0.27
N GLU A 111 8.86 6.42 -0.96
CA GLU A 111 8.34 7.49 -1.79
C GLU A 111 8.04 6.93 -3.17
N GLY A 112 6.81 7.11 -3.65
CA GLY A 112 6.51 6.95 -5.06
C GLY A 112 7.25 8.04 -5.83
N VAL A 113 8.06 7.67 -6.82
CA VAL A 113 8.84 8.61 -7.61
C VAL A 113 8.29 8.71 -9.03
N THR A 114 8.25 9.94 -9.54
CA THR A 114 7.80 10.23 -10.89
C THR A 114 8.77 9.58 -11.86
N SER A 115 8.26 8.65 -12.67
CA SER A 115 8.98 8.19 -13.86
C SER A 115 9.28 9.38 -14.76
N PRO A 116 10.37 9.39 -15.56
CA PRO A 116 10.58 10.41 -16.59
C PRO A 116 9.41 10.51 -17.59
N THR A 117 8.52 9.52 -17.65
CA THR A 117 7.34 9.50 -18.52
C THR A 117 6.02 9.88 -17.83
N VAL A 118 5.97 10.05 -16.51
CA VAL A 118 4.72 10.28 -15.76
C VAL A 118 4.90 11.42 -14.75
N ALA A 119 4.08 12.47 -14.88
CA ALA A 119 4.16 13.68 -14.06
C ALA A 119 3.82 13.46 -12.57
N GLU A 120 3.19 12.34 -12.21
CA GLU A 120 2.86 11.97 -10.84
C GLU A 120 3.12 10.48 -10.59
N ALA A 121 3.77 10.16 -9.47
CA ALA A 121 4.04 8.78 -9.09
C ALA A 121 2.77 8.12 -8.54
N ARG A 122 2.18 7.20 -9.32
CA ARG A 122 0.96 6.49 -8.94
C ARG A 122 1.22 5.00 -8.87
N LEU A 123 0.81 4.39 -7.78
CA LEU A 123 1.11 3.00 -7.48
C LEU A 123 -0.07 2.30 -6.82
N MET A 124 -0.01 0.98 -6.87
CA MET A 124 -0.89 0.09 -6.13
C MET A 124 -0.03 -0.98 -5.46
N ILE A 125 -0.25 -1.23 -4.17
CA ILE A 125 0.38 -2.34 -3.44
C ILE A 125 -0.70 -3.39 -3.17
N PHE A 126 -0.49 -4.61 -3.68
CA PHE A 126 -1.37 -5.76 -3.46
C PHE A 126 -0.63 -6.82 -2.66
N SER A 127 -1.15 -7.24 -1.52
CA SER A 127 -0.52 -8.21 -0.62
C SER A 127 -1.40 -9.45 -0.52
N THR A 128 -0.82 -10.61 -0.83
CA THR A 128 -1.49 -11.92 -0.89
C THR A 128 -0.48 -13.05 -0.61
N ASP A 129 -0.92 -14.30 -0.75
CA ASP A 129 -0.06 -15.48 -0.67
C ASP A 129 0.70 -15.72 -1.98
N GLY A 130 1.93 -16.22 -1.84
CA GLY A 130 2.66 -16.86 -2.92
C GLY A 130 2.31 -18.35 -3.05
N PRO A 131 2.70 -18.97 -4.17
CA PRO A 131 2.30 -20.34 -4.51
C PRO A 131 2.84 -21.42 -3.56
N GLY A 132 3.83 -21.10 -2.75
CA GLY A 132 4.38 -21.97 -1.73
C GLY A 132 3.67 -21.89 -0.38
N CYS A 133 2.75 -20.96 -0.14
CA CYS A 133 1.96 -20.96 1.11
C CYS A 133 0.94 -22.12 1.11
N PRO A 134 0.74 -22.85 2.22
CA PRO A 134 1.32 -22.66 3.55
C PRO A 134 2.67 -23.36 3.80
N SER A 135 3.19 -24.11 2.83
CA SER A 135 4.43 -24.90 2.97
C SER A 135 5.69 -24.05 3.16
N ILE A 136 5.72 -22.82 2.65
CA ILE A 136 6.82 -21.85 2.76
C ILE A 136 6.26 -20.61 3.46
N GLY A 137 6.52 -20.48 4.77
CA GLY A 137 5.96 -19.39 5.58
C GLY A 137 6.33 -17.98 5.08
N ALA A 138 7.52 -17.81 4.48
CA ALA A 138 7.90 -16.54 3.86
C ALA A 138 7.02 -16.16 2.65
N GLN A 139 6.37 -17.13 2.00
CA GLN A 139 5.42 -16.89 0.92
C GLN A 139 3.98 -16.77 1.42
N CYS A 140 3.73 -16.88 2.73
CA CYS A 140 2.43 -16.54 3.28
C CYS A 140 2.32 -15.03 3.48
N GLN A 141 1.14 -14.48 3.22
CA GLN A 141 0.83 -13.06 3.33
C GLN A 141 1.33 -12.53 4.67
N GLY A 142 2.10 -11.45 4.60
CA GLY A 142 2.71 -10.82 5.76
C GLY A 142 1.97 -9.55 6.18
N GLU A 143 2.45 -8.98 7.27
CA GLU A 143 2.00 -7.67 7.73
C GLU A 143 2.52 -6.57 6.78
N ILE A 144 1.71 -5.53 6.56
CA ILE A 144 2.19 -4.30 5.94
C ILE A 144 2.42 -3.27 7.04
N ARG A 145 3.70 -3.03 7.37
CA ARG A 145 4.10 -2.18 8.48
C ARG A 145 5.07 -1.10 8.02
N PHE A 146 4.57 0.14 8.01
CA PHE A 146 5.38 1.34 7.87
C PHE A 146 5.52 1.97 9.27
N GLN A 147 6.73 1.96 9.83
CA GLN A 147 7.06 2.50 11.16
C GLN A 147 8.36 3.31 11.11
N SER A 148 8.39 4.37 10.32
CA SER A 148 9.57 5.21 10.13
C SER A 148 9.28 6.69 10.32
N SER A 149 10.29 7.46 10.74
CA SER A 149 10.18 8.91 10.97
C SER A 149 10.05 9.76 9.70
N GLN A 150 10.30 9.17 8.53
CA GLN A 150 10.37 9.83 7.24
C GLN A 150 9.12 9.56 6.40
N ALA A 151 8.81 10.46 5.47
CA ALA A 151 7.53 10.48 4.78
C ALA A 151 7.18 9.18 4.03
N PHE A 152 5.89 8.84 4.02
CA PHE A 152 5.29 7.91 3.07
C PHE A 152 4.42 8.72 2.10
N LYS A 153 4.83 8.74 0.83
CA LYS A 153 4.14 9.50 -0.22
C LYS A 153 3.75 8.57 -1.35
N ALA A 154 2.45 8.36 -1.54
CA ALA A 154 1.93 7.52 -2.60
C ALA A 154 0.49 7.94 -2.96
N ARG A 155 0.18 7.84 -4.26
CA ARG A 155 -1.17 8.03 -4.79
C ARG A 155 -1.60 6.78 -5.53
N ALA A 156 -2.87 6.41 -5.44
CA ALA A 156 -3.42 5.30 -6.20
C ALA A 156 -3.33 5.55 -7.71
N LEU A 157 -3.25 4.45 -8.47
CA LEU A 157 -3.43 4.46 -9.92
C LEU A 157 -4.78 5.10 -10.27
N ASN A 158 -4.84 5.92 -11.32
CA ASN A 158 -6.11 6.45 -11.83
C ASN A 158 -6.35 5.97 -13.28
N ALA A 159 -7.49 6.34 -13.85
CA ALA A 159 -7.85 5.95 -15.21
C ALA A 159 -6.86 6.46 -16.28
N ALA A 160 -6.22 7.61 -16.05
CA ALA A 160 -5.26 8.19 -16.98
C ALA A 160 -3.90 7.50 -16.94
N THR A 161 -3.46 7.03 -15.76
CA THR A 161 -2.13 6.44 -15.60
C THR A 161 -2.13 4.92 -15.69
N CYS A 162 -3.20 4.23 -15.25
CA CYS A 162 -3.19 2.76 -15.15
C CYS A 162 -2.88 2.11 -16.52
N GLY A 163 -3.47 2.61 -17.61
CA GLY A 163 -3.24 2.07 -18.97
C GLY A 163 -1.83 2.29 -19.52
N VAL A 164 -1.05 3.19 -18.91
CA VAL A 164 0.32 3.51 -19.34
C VAL A 164 1.35 2.75 -18.51
N VAL A 165 1.13 2.66 -17.20
CA VAL A 165 2.15 2.13 -16.26
C VAL A 165 1.89 0.69 -15.83
N SER A 166 0.62 0.26 -15.85
CA SER A 166 0.24 -1.11 -15.48
C SER A 166 -1.18 -1.43 -16.02
N PRO A 167 -1.31 -1.72 -17.33
CA PRO A 167 -2.61 -1.96 -17.97
C PRO A 167 -3.41 -3.08 -17.28
N GLN A 168 -2.71 -4.13 -16.86
CA GLN A 168 -3.28 -5.24 -16.10
C GLN A 168 -3.89 -4.75 -14.79
N ALA A 169 -3.32 -3.73 -14.14
CA ALA A 169 -3.77 -3.21 -12.85
C ALA A 169 -4.96 -2.23 -12.92
N CYS A 170 -5.44 -1.88 -14.13
CA CYS A 170 -6.57 -0.95 -14.29
C CYS A 170 -7.87 -1.32 -13.56
N PRO A 171 -8.23 -2.61 -13.36
CA PRO A 171 -9.40 -2.97 -12.55
C PRO A 171 -9.33 -2.45 -11.11
N TRP A 172 -8.13 -2.26 -10.56
CA TRP A 172 -7.89 -1.79 -9.19
C TRP A 172 -7.57 -0.29 -9.10
N LYS A 173 -7.81 0.48 -10.16
CA LYS A 173 -7.64 1.95 -10.13
C LYS A 173 -8.38 2.57 -8.93
N GLY A 174 -7.75 3.52 -8.25
CA GLY A 174 -8.27 4.15 -7.03
C GLY A 174 -7.94 3.38 -5.75
N ILE A 175 -7.40 2.16 -5.83
CA ILE A 175 -6.89 1.40 -4.67
C ILE A 175 -5.39 1.66 -4.54
N LEU A 176 -4.98 2.14 -3.36
CA LEU A 176 -3.58 2.33 -3.02
C LEU A 176 -2.98 1.06 -2.39
N LEU A 177 -3.72 0.44 -1.48
CA LEU A 177 -3.29 -0.73 -0.74
C LEU A 177 -4.41 -1.76 -0.68
N TRP A 178 -4.07 -3.00 -0.98
CA TRP A 178 -4.94 -4.16 -0.87
C TRP A 178 -4.27 -5.23 0.01
N GLN A 179 -4.88 -5.54 1.14
CA GLN A 179 -4.57 -6.73 1.93
C GLN A 179 -5.65 -7.77 1.64
N ASP A 180 -5.27 -8.82 0.93
CA ASP A 180 -6.15 -9.88 0.52
C ASP A 180 -6.87 -10.55 1.70
N GLY A 181 -8.20 -10.59 1.64
CA GLY A 181 -9.07 -11.17 2.66
C GLY A 181 -9.23 -12.68 2.54
N SER A 182 -8.81 -13.30 1.43
CA SER A 182 -8.88 -14.74 1.20
C SER A 182 -7.58 -15.45 1.61
N ALA A 183 -6.46 -14.73 1.63
CA ALA A 183 -5.12 -15.22 1.92
C ALA A 183 -4.90 -15.64 3.40
N SER A 184 -3.84 -16.41 3.63
CA SER A 184 -3.48 -17.00 4.92
C SER A 184 -3.25 -15.98 6.05
N GLY A 185 -2.83 -14.76 5.69
CA GLY A 185 -2.52 -13.65 6.59
C GLY A 185 -3.61 -12.57 6.67
N ALA A 186 -4.85 -12.88 6.28
CA ALA A 186 -5.90 -11.87 6.08
C ALA A 186 -6.23 -11.00 7.31
N SER A 187 -5.90 -11.46 8.53
CA SER A 187 -6.08 -10.72 9.78
C SER A 187 -4.84 -9.92 10.22
N LEU A 188 -3.70 -10.10 9.54
CA LEU A 188 -2.48 -9.34 9.81
C LEU A 188 -2.72 -7.87 9.48
N SER A 189 -2.22 -7.02 10.36
CA SER A 189 -2.54 -5.61 10.34
C SER A 189 -1.89 -4.85 9.18
N VAL A 190 -2.50 -3.71 8.86
CA VAL A 190 -1.92 -2.69 7.99
C VAL A 190 -1.62 -1.49 8.88
N HIS A 191 -0.35 -1.26 9.21
CA HIS A 191 0.08 -0.12 9.99
C HIS A 191 0.75 0.91 9.08
N LEU A 192 0.10 2.06 8.91
CA LEU A 192 0.61 3.23 8.23
C LEU A 192 1.00 4.25 9.30
N GLY A 193 2.26 4.30 9.75
CA GLY A 193 2.60 5.39 10.66
C GLY A 193 4.02 5.63 11.13
N GLY A 194 4.15 6.63 12.01
CA GLY A 194 5.43 7.12 12.53
C GLY A 194 6.05 8.27 11.74
N GLN A 195 5.43 8.71 10.64
CA GLN A 195 6.00 9.72 9.74
C GLN A 195 5.74 11.16 10.21
N SER A 196 6.69 12.04 9.88
CA SER A 196 6.59 13.50 10.07
C SER A 196 5.75 14.21 8.98
N SER A 197 5.49 13.53 7.86
CA SER A 197 4.66 13.99 6.74
C SER A 197 4.12 12.76 6.01
N SER A 198 2.83 12.73 5.67
CA SER A 198 2.24 11.67 4.85
C SER A 198 1.45 12.30 3.70
N ILE A 199 1.66 11.77 2.49
CA ILE A 199 0.85 12.12 1.31
C ILE A 199 0.27 10.81 0.81
N LEU A 200 -0.93 10.48 1.25
CA LEU A 200 -1.62 9.26 0.84
C LEU A 200 -2.91 9.65 0.15
N ALA A 201 -3.08 9.19 -1.09
CA ALA A 201 -4.35 9.31 -1.80
C ALA A 201 -4.77 7.95 -2.35
N GLY A 202 -6.02 7.56 -2.10
CA GLY A 202 -6.59 6.31 -2.59
C GLY A 202 -7.27 5.46 -1.52
N THR A 203 -7.80 4.33 -1.94
CA THR A 203 -8.52 3.38 -1.09
C THR A 203 -7.56 2.36 -0.48
N ILE A 204 -7.68 2.15 0.83
CA ILE A 204 -7.05 1.06 1.58
C ILE A 204 -8.12 0.00 1.80
N TYR A 205 -7.95 -1.16 1.17
CA TYR A 205 -8.83 -2.30 1.32
C TYR A 205 -8.15 -3.39 2.14
N ALA A 206 -8.72 -3.73 3.28
CA ALA A 206 -8.19 -4.72 4.20
C ALA A 206 -9.35 -5.32 5.02
N PRO A 207 -10.23 -6.12 4.39
CA PRO A 207 -11.57 -6.43 4.90
C PRO A 207 -11.55 -7.18 6.24
N LYS A 208 -10.51 -7.99 6.51
CA LYS A 208 -10.36 -8.77 7.75
C LYS A 208 -9.25 -8.27 8.68
N ALA A 209 -8.49 -7.27 8.26
CA ALA A 209 -7.36 -6.76 9.02
C ALA A 209 -7.73 -5.52 9.85
N GLN A 210 -6.90 -5.22 10.85
CA GLN A 210 -6.91 -3.91 11.49
C GLN A 210 -6.06 -2.93 10.68
N VAL A 211 -6.64 -1.80 10.26
CA VAL A 211 -5.91 -0.69 9.64
C VAL A 211 -5.58 0.36 10.71
N GLU A 212 -4.31 0.55 11.02
CA GLU A 212 -3.87 1.62 11.93
C GLU A 212 -3.16 2.71 11.14
N VAL A 213 -3.68 3.94 11.22
CA VAL A 213 -3.03 5.12 10.66
C VAL A 213 -2.53 5.98 11.82
N SER A 214 -1.24 6.31 11.84
CA SER A 214 -0.64 7.15 12.87
C SER A 214 0.36 8.16 12.30
N GLY A 215 0.22 9.46 12.60
CA GLY A 215 1.09 10.47 11.98
C GLY A 215 1.02 11.86 12.61
N GLY A 216 2.06 12.67 12.38
CA GLY A 216 2.18 14.06 12.82
C GLY A 216 1.78 15.07 11.73
N ALA A 217 1.14 16.17 12.14
CA ALA A 217 0.74 17.36 11.38
C ALA A 217 0.46 17.17 9.87
N ALA A 218 -0.80 16.86 9.53
CA ALA A 218 -1.30 17.06 8.17
C ALA A 218 -1.63 18.56 7.98
N GLY A 219 -1.29 19.10 6.80
CA GLY A 219 -1.75 20.42 6.37
C GLY A 219 -3.09 20.29 5.65
N THR A 220 -3.91 21.33 5.69
CA THR A 220 -5.21 21.36 5.02
C THR A 220 -5.03 21.43 3.50
N GLY A 221 -5.79 20.63 2.73
CA GLY A 221 -5.96 20.79 1.28
C GLY A 221 -5.28 19.72 0.41
N CYS A 222 -6.03 18.66 0.05
CA CYS A 222 -5.55 17.59 -0.85
C CYS A 222 -5.60 17.95 -2.35
N SER A 223 -5.85 19.21 -2.71
CA SER A 223 -6.01 19.62 -4.11
C SER A 223 -4.65 19.79 -4.81
N GLY A 224 -4.18 18.72 -5.44
CA GLY A 224 -3.44 18.81 -6.70
C GLY A 224 -1.93 19.03 -6.67
N THR A 225 -1.23 18.94 -5.53
CA THR A 225 0.25 18.95 -5.54
C THR A 225 0.85 17.91 -4.59
N THR A 226 2.08 17.48 -4.89
CA THR A 226 2.89 16.50 -4.13
C THR A 226 3.57 17.12 -2.90
N THR A 227 3.15 18.31 -2.47
CA THR A 227 3.89 19.14 -1.50
C THR A 227 3.13 19.39 -0.20
N ALA A 228 1.83 19.08 -0.12
CA ALA A 228 1.03 19.22 1.10
C ALA A 228 0.84 17.85 1.78
N SER A 229 1.24 17.73 3.05
CA SER A 229 0.92 16.56 3.90
C SER A 229 -0.59 16.35 3.95
N CYS A 230 -1.12 15.39 3.19
CA CYS A 230 -2.56 15.17 3.05
C CYS A 230 -2.88 13.68 2.99
N LEU A 231 -3.95 13.28 3.69
CA LEU A 231 -4.43 11.90 3.74
C LEU A 231 -5.80 11.80 3.05
N ALA A 232 -5.86 11.89 1.72
CA ALA A 232 -7.10 11.66 0.95
C ALA A 232 -7.39 10.16 0.82
N ILE A 233 -7.75 9.52 1.93
CA ILE A 233 -7.92 8.07 1.99
C ILE A 233 -9.36 7.63 2.23
N GLN A 234 -9.75 6.55 1.58
CA GLN A 234 -10.93 5.76 1.91
C GLN A 234 -10.46 4.46 2.57
N ILE A 235 -11.05 4.04 3.69
CA ILE A 235 -10.67 2.79 4.36
C ILE A 235 -11.85 1.82 4.33
N ILE A 236 -11.63 0.62 3.81
CA ILE A 236 -12.58 -0.51 3.84
C ILE A 236 -11.93 -1.62 4.67
N SER A 237 -12.32 -1.73 5.93
CA SER A 237 -11.80 -2.74 6.88
C SER A 237 -12.80 -3.00 8.00
N TYR A 238 -12.69 -4.16 8.67
CA TYR A 238 -13.52 -4.46 9.85
C TYR A 238 -13.16 -3.59 11.05
N ARG A 239 -11.88 -3.24 11.21
CA ARG A 239 -11.38 -2.40 12.30
C ARG A 239 -10.36 -1.41 11.76
N TRP A 240 -10.53 -0.16 12.14
CA TRP A 240 -9.54 0.86 11.89
C TRP A 240 -9.28 1.69 13.15
N LYS A 241 -8.08 2.23 13.25
CA LYS A 241 -7.62 3.05 14.37
C LYS A 241 -6.81 4.20 13.81
N ILE A 242 -7.21 5.43 14.14
CA ILE A 242 -6.46 6.64 13.79
C ILE A 242 -5.87 7.20 15.08
N THR A 243 -4.57 7.47 15.09
CA THR A 243 -3.87 8.10 16.22
C THR A 243 -2.90 9.19 15.74
N GLY A 244 -2.46 10.06 16.65
CA GLY A 244 -1.55 11.15 16.36
C GLY A 244 -2.23 12.52 16.38
N ASN A 245 -1.49 13.55 15.96
CA ASN A 245 -1.92 14.95 16.01
C ASN A 245 -2.22 15.52 14.62
N GLY A 246 -2.14 14.70 13.57
CA GLY A 246 -2.43 15.11 12.20
C GLY A 246 -3.93 15.19 11.92
N GLN A 247 -4.32 16.09 11.02
CA GLN A 247 -5.67 16.15 10.46
C GLN A 247 -5.88 14.99 9.47
N VAL A 248 -7.05 14.36 9.51
CA VAL A 248 -7.46 13.36 8.51
C VAL A 248 -8.59 13.96 7.70
N ASP A 249 -8.30 14.30 6.45
CA ASP A 249 -9.29 14.80 5.50
C ASP A 249 -9.82 13.61 4.69
N MET A 250 -11.13 13.36 4.70
CA MET A 250 -11.75 12.30 3.89
C MET A 250 -12.58 12.91 2.74
N PRO A 251 -11.95 13.60 1.77
CA PRO A 251 -12.68 14.18 0.66
C PRO A 251 -13.19 13.06 -0.26
N TYR A 252 -14.40 13.20 -0.77
CA TYR A 252 -14.84 12.40 -1.91
C TYR A 252 -14.23 12.97 -3.18
N ASP A 253 -13.23 12.28 -3.74
CA ASP A 253 -12.67 12.58 -5.06
C ASP A 253 -12.76 11.33 -5.94
N PRO A 254 -13.69 11.30 -6.92
CA PRO A 254 -13.89 10.14 -7.79
C PRO A 254 -12.72 9.89 -8.77
N SER A 255 -11.77 10.82 -8.87
CA SER A 255 -10.56 10.67 -9.69
C SER A 255 -9.38 10.04 -8.94
N GLU A 256 -9.39 10.12 -7.60
CA GLU A 256 -8.33 9.60 -6.73
C GLU A 256 -8.76 8.36 -5.92
N LEU A 257 -10.04 8.21 -5.61
CA LEU A 257 -10.58 7.11 -4.80
C LEU A 257 -11.26 6.03 -5.64
N TYR A 258 -11.33 4.80 -5.11
CA TYR A 258 -12.05 3.71 -5.75
C TYR A 258 -13.56 4.00 -5.79
N GLN A 259 -14.16 3.78 -6.95
CA GLN A 259 -15.60 4.00 -7.16
C GLN A 259 -16.37 2.73 -6.80
N LEU A 260 -17.15 2.78 -5.71
CA LEU A 260 -18.10 1.71 -5.39
C LEU A 260 -19.29 1.81 -6.36
N PRO A 261 -19.56 0.80 -7.21
CA PRO A 261 -20.62 0.86 -8.23
C PRO A 261 -22.06 0.84 -7.67
N SER A 262 -22.26 0.93 -6.34
CA SER A 262 -23.60 0.85 -5.72
C SER A 262 -23.75 1.64 -4.41
N ARG A 263 -24.62 2.66 -4.49
CA ARG A 263 -25.55 3.27 -3.51
C ARG A 263 -25.06 3.51 -2.06
N GLY A 264 -24.53 4.70 -1.82
CA GLY A 264 -24.79 5.43 -0.57
C GLY A 264 -26.07 6.27 -0.70
N LEU A 265 -26.64 6.71 0.41
CA LEU A 265 -27.70 7.72 0.42
C LEU A 265 -27.15 8.98 -0.26
N VAL A 266 -27.59 9.21 -1.49
CA VAL A 266 -27.53 10.54 -2.11
C VAL A 266 -28.93 11.07 -1.89
N ASP A 267 -29.07 12.08 -1.04
CA ASP A 267 -30.29 12.89 -1.02
C ASP A 267 -30.47 13.59 -2.37
#